data_AF-A0A2W6ZW19-F1
#
_entry.id   AF-A0A2W6ZW19-F1
#
_cell.length_a   1.000
_cell.length_b   1.000
_cell.length_c   1.000
_cell.angle_alpha   90.00
_cell.angle_beta   90.00
_cell.angle_gamma   90.00
#
_symmetry.space_group_name_H-M   'P 1'
#
loop_
_entity.id
_entity.type
_entity.pdbx_description
1 polymer ?
#
loop_
_entity_poly.entity_id
_entity_poly.type
_entity_poly.pdbx_seq_one_letter_code
_entity_poly.pdbx_strand_id
1 'polypeptide(L)' 'MSQERAVKVIDRIRELGLTNKAVANAVGVGERSIYRWLSYDREPRLTMVQFAELCTVLQWSAQELAEAYESSKTN' A
#
# COMPACT_ATOMS: atom_id res chain seq x y z
N MET A 1 2.86 -16.70 8.07
CA MET A 1 2.97 -15.35 8.67
C MET A 1 3.25 -14.30 7.59
N SER A 2 2.37 -14.16 6.60
CA SER A 2 2.51 -13.21 5.48
C SER A 2 1.33 -12.22 5.39
N GLN A 3 0.41 -12.28 6.35
CA GLN A 3 -0.92 -11.67 6.25
C GLN A 3 -0.99 -10.24 6.81
N GLU A 4 -0.12 -9.77 7.71
CA GLU A 4 -0.33 -8.46 8.38
C GLU A 4 0.15 -7.23 7.60
N ARG A 5 1.12 -7.37 6.69
CA ARG A 5 1.74 -6.22 5.97
C ARG A 5 0.76 -5.42 5.13
N ALA A 6 -0.01 -6.13 4.29
CA ALA A 6 -0.92 -5.46 3.37
C ALA A 6 -2.17 -4.95 4.09
N VAL A 7 -2.64 -5.65 5.13
CA VAL A 7 -3.92 -5.40 5.82
C VAL A 7 -4.07 -3.95 6.23
N LYS A 8 -3.05 -3.35 6.86
CA LYS A 8 -3.10 -1.93 7.29
C LYS A 8 -3.29 -0.97 6.11
N VAL A 9 -2.60 -1.20 4.99
CA VAL A 9 -2.74 -0.38 3.78
C VAL A 9 -4.13 -0.59 3.15
N ILE A 10 -4.64 -1.83 3.11
CA ILE A 10 -5.98 -2.13 2.59
C ILE A 10 -7.06 -1.43 3.43
N ASP A 11 -6.94 -1.54 4.75
CA ASP A 11 -7.91 -0.97 5.67
C ASP A 11 -7.90 0.55 5.57
N ARG A 12 -6.73 1.17 5.41
CA ARG A 12 -6.64 2.61 5.16
C ARG A 12 -7.31 3.03 3.84
N ILE A 13 -7.09 2.28 2.77
CA ILE A 13 -7.77 2.51 1.47
C ILE A 13 -9.30 2.44 1.65
N ARG A 14 -9.79 1.48 2.44
CA ARG A 14 -11.22 1.33 2.75
C ARG A 14 -11.76 2.46 3.63
N GLU A 15 -11.01 2.88 4.65
CA GLU A 15 -11.37 4.03 5.51
C GLU A 15 -11.53 5.32 4.71
N LEU A 16 -10.65 5.53 3.73
CA LEU A 16 -10.70 6.67 2.82
C LEU A 16 -11.76 6.53 1.72
N GLY A 17 -12.48 5.40 1.67
CA GLY A 17 -13.46 5.12 0.62
C GLY A 17 -12.85 5.01 -0.78
N LEU A 18 -11.55 4.77 -0.88
CA LEU A 18 -10.82 4.71 -2.14
C LEU A 18 -11.00 3.33 -2.78
N THR A 19 -11.12 3.32 -4.11
CA THR A 19 -11.14 2.08 -4.89
C THR A 19 -9.72 1.69 -5.30
N ASN A 20 -9.48 0.40 -5.51
CA ASN A 20 -8.19 -0.10 -6.00
C ASN A 20 -7.76 0.60 -7.30
N LYS A 21 -8.73 0.93 -8.17
CA LYS A 21 -8.51 1.69 -9.40
C LYS A 21 -8.06 3.13 -9.14
N ALA A 22 -8.63 3.81 -8.14
CA ALA A 22 -8.22 5.16 -7.76
C ALA A 22 -6.79 5.17 -7.23
N VAL A 23 -6.45 4.22 -6.36
CA VAL A 23 -5.09 4.06 -5.83
C VAL A 23 -4.11 3.71 -6.95
N ALA A 24 -4.49 2.81 -7.86
CA ALA A 24 -3.69 2.45 -9.03
C ALA A 24 -3.37 3.65 -9.92
N ASN A 25 -4.39 4.45 -10.24
CA ASN A 25 -4.23 5.65 -11.06
C ASN A 25 -3.33 6.68 -10.40
N ALA A 26 -3.49 6.91 -9.10
CA ALA A 26 -2.71 7.91 -8.38
C ALA A 26 -1.24 7.50 -8.23
N VAL A 27 -0.97 6.22 -7.96
CA VAL A 27 0.39 5.68 -7.87
C VAL A 27 1.00 5.41 -9.25
N GLY A 28 0.22 5.52 -10.33
CA GLY A 28 0.68 5.25 -11.69
C GLY A 28 1.03 3.78 -11.93
N VAL A 29 0.34 2.86 -11.26
CA VAL A 29 0.49 1.41 -11.43
C VAL A 29 -0.77 0.80 -12.02
N GLY A 30 -0.64 -0.40 -12.60
CA GLY A 30 -1.83 -1.14 -13.04
C GLY A 30 -2.68 -1.58 -11.85
N GLU A 31 -4.01 -1.61 -12.02
CA GLU A 31 -4.95 -2.12 -11.01
C GLU A 31 -4.61 -3.56 -10.58
N ARG A 32 -4.08 -4.37 -11.50
CA ARG A 32 -3.58 -5.72 -11.21
C ARG A 32 -2.37 -5.73 -10.28
N SER A 33 -1.55 -4.68 -10.28
CA SER A 33 -0.46 -4.52 -9.32
C SER A 33 -0.99 -4.26 -7.92
N ILE A 34 -1.97 -3.36 -7.79
CA ILE A 34 -2.67 -3.14 -6.51
C ILE A 34 -3.28 -4.45 -6.03
N TYR A 35 -4.03 -5.17 -6.89
CA TYR A 35 -4.59 -6.47 -6.54
C TYR A 35 -3.51 -7.44 -6.05
N ARG A 36 -2.34 -7.53 -6.70
CA ARG A 36 -1.23 -8.38 -6.23
C ARG A 36 -0.63 -7.93 -4.89
N TRP A 37 -0.60 -6.64 -4.61
CA TRP A 37 -0.20 -6.12 -3.29
C TRP A 37 -1.21 -6.51 -2.22
N LEU A 38 -2.50 -6.41 -2.54
CA LEU A 38 -3.61 -6.78 -1.65
C LEU A 38 -3.75 -8.30 -1.47
N SER A 39 -3.40 -9.07 -2.50
CA SER A 39 -3.52 -10.54 -2.53
C SER A 39 -2.25 -11.26 -2.06
N TYR A 40 -1.27 -10.54 -1.50
CA TYR A 40 -0.08 -11.11 -0.84
C TYR A 40 0.87 -11.92 -1.74
N ASP A 41 0.69 -11.86 -3.07
CA ASP A 41 1.45 -12.67 -4.03
C ASP A 41 2.84 -12.07 -4.34
N ARG A 42 3.00 -10.75 -4.14
CA ARG A 42 4.28 -10.07 -4.39
C ARG A 42 4.45 -8.81 -3.55
N GLU A 43 5.61 -8.69 -2.91
CA GLU A 43 6.02 -7.46 -2.25
C GLU A 43 6.06 -6.31 -3.28
N PRO A 44 5.41 -5.17 -3.01
CA PRO A 44 5.36 -4.05 -3.92
C PRO A 44 6.76 -3.45 -4.08
N ARG A 45 7.36 -3.59 -5.26
CA ARG A 45 8.56 -2.84 -5.63
C ARG A 45 8.14 -1.44 -6.07
N LEU A 46 7.94 -0.57 -5.08
CA LEU A 46 7.66 0.84 -5.31
C LEU A 46 8.96 1.59 -5.60
N THR A 47 8.94 2.43 -6.62
CA THR A 47 9.93 3.50 -6.76
C THR A 47 9.66 4.59 -5.72
N MET A 48 10.64 5.45 -5.41
CA MET A 48 10.44 6.55 -4.47
C MET A 48 9.31 7.50 -4.88
N VAL A 49 9.10 7.69 -6.18
CA VAL A 49 7.98 8.48 -6.71
C VAL A 49 6.64 7.81 -6.38
N GLN A 50 6.52 6.51 -6.64
CA GLN A 50 5.31 5.75 -6.31
C GLN A 50 5.04 5.69 -4.80
N PHE A 51 6.09 5.63 -4.00
CA PHE A 51 5.99 5.68 -2.55
C PHE A 51 5.47 7.04 -2.05
N ALA A 52 5.96 8.14 -2.63
CA ALA A 52 5.48 9.49 -2.31
C ALA A 52 4.01 9.68 -2.72
N GLU A 53 3.64 9.26 -3.93
CA GLU A 53 2.25 9.32 -4.40
C GLU A 53 1.31 8.47 -3.52
N LEU A 54 1.77 7.28 -3.10
CA LEU A 54 1.00 6.43 -2.19
C LEU A 54 0.82 7.10 -0.81
N CYS A 55 1.85 7.75 -0.27
CA CYS A 55 1.74 8.56 0.95
C CYS A 55 0.69 9.67 0.81
N THR A 56 0.71 10.39 -0.31
CA THR A 56 -0.25 11.47 -0.59
C THR A 56 -1.68 10.95 -0.67
N VAL A 57 -1.90 9.82 -1.35
CA VAL A 57 -3.22 9.20 -1.52
C VAL A 57 -3.77 8.66 -0.21
N LEU A 58 -2.92 8.00 0.58
CA LEU A 58 -3.31 7.41 1.86
C LEU A 58 -3.36 8.43 3.01
N GLN A 59 -2.96 9.67 2.74
CA GLN A 59 -2.77 10.72 3.75
C GLN A 59 -1.91 10.23 4.91
N TRP A 60 -0.85 9.49 4.58
CA TRP A 60 0.12 8.97 5.52
C TRP A 60 1.47 9.61 5.28
N SER A 61 2.22 9.78 6.36
CA SER A 61 3.63 10.10 6.29
C SER A 61 4.43 8.91 5.75
N ALA A 62 5.62 9.20 5.21
CA ALA A 62 6.58 8.18 4.82
C ALA A 62 6.88 7.20 5.96
N GLN A 63 6.86 7.69 7.21
CA GLN A 63 7.09 6.87 8.40
C GLN A 63 5.91 5.94 8.69
N GLU A 64 4.66 6.43 8.68
CA GLU A 64 3.47 5.59 8.88
C GLU A 64 3.34 4.52 7.79
N LEU A 65 3.63 4.89 6.54
CA LEU A 65 3.66 3.95 5.43
C LEU A 65 4.78 2.93 5.62
N ALA A 66 5.99 3.36 6.00
CA ALA A 66 7.10 2.46 6.31
C ALA A 66 6.76 1.51 7.46
N GLU A 67 6.18 2.00 8.56
CA GLU A 67 5.75 1.20 9.71
C GLU A 67 4.66 0.18 9.34
N ALA A 68 3.74 0.54 8.44
CA ALA A 68 2.73 -0.40 7.92
C ALA A 68 3.38 -1.57 7.17
N TYR A 69 4.47 -1.31 6.43
CA TYR A 69 5.26 -2.35 5.77
C TYR A 69 6.26 -3.06 6.73
N GLU A 70 6.82 -2.36 7.71
CA GLU A 70 7.87 -2.82 8.65
C GLU A 70 7.34 -3.59 9.87
N SER A 71 6.10 -3.35 10.33
CA SER A 71 5.47 -4.00 11.52
C SER A 71 5.37 -5.54 11.45
N SER A 72 5.99 -6.14 10.44
CA SER A 72 6.08 -7.57 10.18
C SER A 72 7.50 -8.12 10.40
N LYS A 73 8.39 -7.31 10.96
CA LYS A 73 9.69 -7.72 11.54
C LYS A 73 9.70 -7.45 13.04
N THR A 74 8.81 -8.09 13.79
CA THR A 74 9.02 -8.19 15.24
C THR A 74 8.73 -9.61 15.69
N ASN A 75 9.84 -10.36 15.83
CA ASN A 75 10.08 -11.54 16.66
C ASN A 75 9.09 -12.71 16.60
#